data_AF-A0A2N7Q4T5-F1
#
_entry.id   AF-A0A2N7Q4T5-F1
#
_cell.length_a   1.000
_cell.length_b   1.000
_cell.length_c   1.000
_cell.angle_alpha   90.00
_cell.angle_beta   90.00
_cell.angle_gamma   90.00
#
_symmetry.space_group_name_H-M   'P 1'
#
loop_
_entity.id
_entity.type
_entity.pdbx_description
1 polymer ?
#
loop_
_entity_poly.entity_id
_entity_poly.type
_entity_poly.pdbx_seq_one_letter_code
_entity_poly.pdbx_strand_id
1 'polypeptide(L)'
;MVEFIAEVSSNHNNDLNRCFDFIETAAKIGCSGVKFQLFKIDQLFDRKALECFEELRNRKKWELNEKYIPEIAKCCADNNIKFICTPFYLDAVDILEPYVNAYKIASYEILWQDLLSKCAKP
;
A
#
# COMPACT_ATOMS: atom_id res chain seq x y z
N MET A 1 20.45 13.76 4.45
CA MET A 1 20.53 13.00 3.17
C MET A 1 19.11 12.87 2.63
N VAL A 2 18.90 12.92 1.33
CA VAL A 2 17.56 12.80 0.71
C VAL A 2 17.17 11.34 0.63
N GLU A 3 15.95 10.98 1.05
CA GLU A 3 15.38 9.64 0.87
C GLU A 3 14.47 9.61 -0.35
N PHE A 4 14.68 8.63 -1.25
CA PHE A 4 13.85 8.43 -2.43
C PHE A 4 12.96 7.21 -2.25
N ILE A 5 11.65 7.38 -2.42
CA ILE A 5 10.66 6.31 -2.29
C ILE A 5 10.06 5.99 -3.65
N ALA A 6 10.17 4.75 -4.11
CA ALA A 6 9.56 4.28 -5.34
C ALA A 6 8.07 3.94 -5.10
N GLU A 7 7.15 4.69 -5.70
CA GLU A 7 5.71 4.43 -5.58
C GLU A 7 5.24 3.40 -6.61
N VAL A 8 4.74 2.26 -6.13
CA VAL A 8 4.16 1.21 -7.00
C VAL A 8 2.70 1.53 -7.34
N SER A 9 1.93 2.10 -6.40
CA SER A 9 0.49 2.29 -6.56
C SER A 9 -0.18 0.95 -6.95
N SER A 10 -1.08 0.94 -7.92
CA SER A 10 -1.72 -0.27 -8.45
C SER A 10 -1.01 -0.90 -9.65
N ASN A 11 0.23 -0.48 -9.97
CA ASN A 11 0.97 -0.99 -11.13
C ASN A 11 1.38 -2.46 -11.01
N HIS A 12 1.22 -3.07 -9.82
CA HIS A 12 1.44 -4.50 -9.58
C HIS A 12 0.38 -5.40 -10.22
N ASN A 13 -0.78 -4.88 -10.64
CA ASN A 13 -1.85 -5.67 -11.30
C ASN A 13 -2.26 -6.94 -10.51
N ASN A 14 -2.20 -6.87 -9.18
CA ASN A 14 -2.40 -7.99 -8.27
C ASN A 14 -1.54 -9.25 -8.55
N ASP A 15 -0.33 -9.06 -9.09
CA ASP A 15 0.65 -10.10 -9.38
C ASP A 15 1.83 -9.98 -8.39
N LEU A 16 2.06 -11.03 -7.61
CA LEU A 16 3.12 -11.07 -6.60
C LEU A 16 4.53 -11.01 -7.21
N ASN A 17 4.76 -11.69 -8.33
CA ASN A 17 6.08 -11.65 -8.98
C ASN A 17 6.39 -10.24 -9.47
N ARG A 18 5.36 -9.55 -9.98
CA ARG A 18 5.50 -8.15 -10.39
C ARG A 18 5.79 -7.22 -9.21
N CYS A 19 5.26 -7.51 -8.01
CA CYS A 19 5.67 -6.79 -6.79
C CYS A 19 7.17 -6.99 -6.52
N PHE A 20 7.69 -8.20 -6.64
CA PHE A 20 9.12 -8.49 -6.46
C PHE A 20 9.98 -7.74 -7.49
N ASP A 21 9.59 -7.75 -8.77
CA ASP A 21 10.30 -7.01 -9.82
C ASP A 21 10.44 -5.51 -9.48
N PHE A 22 9.38 -4.90 -8.92
CA PHE A 22 9.43 -3.49 -8.48
C PHE A 22 10.37 -3.27 -7.31
N ILE A 23 10.35 -4.17 -6.31
CA ILE A 23 11.19 -4.10 -5.12
C ILE A 23 12.68 -4.20 -5.51
N GLU A 24 13.03 -5.24 -6.28
CA GLU A 24 14.40 -5.49 -6.73
C GLU A 24 14.91 -4.34 -7.60
N THR A 25 14.06 -3.83 -8.50
CA THR A 25 14.43 -2.68 -9.35
C THR A 25 14.65 -1.43 -8.52
N ALA A 26 13.76 -1.12 -7.56
CA ALA A 26 13.89 0.04 -6.68
C ALA A 26 15.16 -0.04 -5.83
N ALA A 27 15.49 -1.22 -5.30
CA ALA A 27 16.74 -1.46 -4.58
C ALA A 27 17.96 -1.25 -5.47
N LYS A 28 17.96 -1.82 -6.67
CA LYS A 28 19.07 -1.73 -7.63
C LYS A 28 19.39 -0.30 -8.06
N ILE A 29 18.38 0.57 -8.18
CA ILE A 29 18.58 1.97 -8.56
C ILE A 29 18.89 2.89 -7.36
N GLY A 30 18.95 2.35 -6.14
CA GLY A 30 19.33 3.08 -4.94
C GLY A 30 18.19 3.83 -4.25
N CYS A 31 16.94 3.40 -4.42
CA CYS A 31 15.84 3.95 -3.62
C CYS A 31 15.97 3.54 -2.15
N SER A 32 15.56 4.43 -1.24
CA SER A 32 15.55 4.18 0.21
C SER A 32 14.41 3.26 0.63
N GLY A 33 13.35 3.20 -0.17
CA GLY A 33 12.21 2.33 0.06
C GLY A 33 11.28 2.25 -1.14
N VAL A 34 10.33 1.34 -1.03
CA VAL A 34 9.25 1.13 -1.99
C VAL A 34 7.92 1.29 -1.26
N LYS A 35 6.95 1.87 -1.95
CA LYS A 35 5.63 2.15 -1.39
C LYS A 35 4.51 1.48 -2.18
N PHE A 36 3.65 0.79 -1.43
CA PHE A 36 2.41 0.20 -1.93
C PHE A 36 1.18 0.92 -1.33
N GLN A 37 0.00 0.55 -1.82
CA GLN A 37 -1.29 1.04 -1.31
C GLN A 37 -2.16 -0.15 -0.96
N LEU A 38 -2.76 -0.12 0.23
CA LEU A 38 -3.71 -1.14 0.67
C LEU A 38 -5.09 -0.49 0.83
N PHE A 39 -5.93 -0.68 -0.19
CA PHE A 39 -7.29 -0.20 -0.24
C PHE A 39 -8.25 -1.31 -0.67
N LYS A 40 -9.52 -1.11 -0.37
CA LYS A 40 -10.62 -1.91 -0.92
C LYS A 40 -11.64 -0.98 -1.53
N ILE A 41 -12.07 -1.28 -2.74
CA ILE A 41 -13.01 -0.44 -3.52
C ILE A 41 -14.36 -0.33 -2.81
N ASP A 42 -14.79 -1.38 -2.12
CA ASP A 42 -16.02 -1.40 -1.33
C ASP A 42 -15.94 -0.57 -0.03
N GLN A 43 -14.74 -0.22 0.44
CA GLN A 43 -14.54 0.68 1.58
C GLN A 43 -14.15 2.10 1.16
N LEU A 44 -13.59 2.28 -0.05
CA LEU A 44 -13.15 3.57 -0.55
C LEU A 44 -14.29 4.38 -1.18
N PHE A 45 -15.31 3.71 -1.73
CA PHE A 45 -16.43 4.36 -2.40
C PHE A 45 -17.77 3.97 -1.77
N ASP A 46 -18.69 4.93 -1.74
CA ASP A 46 -20.07 4.68 -1.31
C ASP A 46 -20.75 3.65 -2.21
N ARG A 47 -21.61 2.82 -1.60
CA ARG A 47 -22.33 1.75 -2.30
C ARG A 47 -23.14 2.27 -3.49
N LYS A 48 -23.82 3.42 -3.36
CA LYS A 48 -24.60 3.99 -4.48
C LYS A 48 -23.70 4.41 -5.62
N ALA A 49 -22.52 4.96 -5.32
CA ALA A 49 -21.53 5.29 -6.36
C ALA A 49 -21.05 4.01 -7.07
N LEU A 50 -20.79 2.94 -6.33
CA LEU A 50 -20.43 1.65 -6.91
C LEU A 50 -21.55 1.03 -7.75
N GLU A 51 -22.81 1.25 -7.42
CA GLU A 51 -23.97 0.80 -8.22
C GLU A 51 -24.11 1.63 -9.52
N CYS A 52 -23.92 2.95 -9.43
CA CYS A 52 -24.06 3.88 -10.57
C CYS A 52 -22.89 3.84 -11.55
N PHE A 53 -21.64 3.65 -11.08
CA PHE A 53 -20.45 3.80 -11.90
C PHE A 53 -19.69 2.47 -12.05
N GLU A 54 -19.83 1.83 -13.22
CA GLU A 54 -19.12 0.59 -13.53
C GLU A 54 -17.59 0.75 -13.48
N GLU A 55 -17.08 1.90 -13.90
CA GLU A 55 -15.65 2.19 -13.85
C GLU A 55 -15.07 2.08 -12.44
N LEU A 56 -15.82 2.46 -11.40
CA LEU A 56 -15.38 2.33 -10.01
C LEU A 56 -15.29 0.86 -9.60
N ARG A 57 -16.28 0.04 -9.99
CA ARG A 57 -16.26 -1.41 -9.74
C ARG A 57 -15.07 -2.08 -10.42
N ASN A 58 -14.76 -1.65 -11.64
CA ASN A 58 -13.62 -2.18 -12.41
C ASN A 58 -12.26 -1.88 -11.78
N ARG A 59 -12.17 -0.92 -10.84
CA ARG A 59 -10.95 -0.67 -10.06
C ARG A 59 -10.68 -1.75 -9.03
N LYS A 60 -11.57 -2.73 -8.83
CA LYS A 60 -11.30 -3.86 -7.92
C LYS A 60 -10.08 -4.67 -8.34
N LYS A 61 -9.74 -4.69 -9.63
CA LYS A 61 -8.50 -5.28 -10.16
C LYS A 61 -7.22 -4.54 -9.75
N TRP A 62 -7.35 -3.34 -9.19
CA TRP A 62 -6.24 -2.50 -8.74
C TRP A 62 -5.88 -2.76 -7.27
N GLU A 63 -6.71 -3.52 -6.55
CA GLU A 63 -6.47 -3.88 -5.16
C GLU A 63 -5.23 -4.78 -5.04
N LEU A 64 -4.43 -4.52 -4.01
CA LEU A 64 -3.36 -5.41 -3.59
C LEU A 64 -3.94 -6.51 -2.70
N ASN A 65 -3.67 -7.77 -3.04
CA ASN A 65 -4.04 -8.89 -2.18
C ASN A 65 -3.25 -8.84 -0.86
N GLU A 66 -3.96 -8.70 0.26
CA GLU A 66 -3.39 -8.66 1.62
C GLU A 66 -2.46 -9.84 1.92
N LYS A 67 -2.71 -11.01 1.32
CA LYS A 67 -1.86 -12.20 1.50
C LYS A 67 -0.44 -12.01 0.97
N TYR A 68 -0.20 -11.02 0.12
CA TYR A 68 1.11 -10.70 -0.41
C TYR A 68 1.96 -9.86 0.54
N ILE A 69 1.35 -9.22 1.55
CA ILE A 69 2.05 -8.31 2.47
C ILE A 69 3.27 -8.96 3.15
N PRO A 70 3.19 -10.19 3.70
CA PRO A 70 4.35 -10.83 4.33
C PRO A 70 5.49 -11.10 3.34
N GLU A 71 5.15 -11.54 2.12
CA GLU A 71 6.13 -11.84 1.06
C GLU A 71 6.80 -10.57 0.52
N ILE A 72 6.02 -9.49 0.34
CA ILE A 72 6.52 -8.16 -0.05
C ILE A 72 7.49 -7.64 1.00
N ALA A 73 7.12 -7.71 2.28
CA ALA A 73 7.95 -7.25 3.38
C ALA A 73 9.27 -8.02 3.45
N LYS A 74 9.21 -9.36 3.30
CA LYS A 74 10.39 -10.21 3.22
C LYS A 74 11.30 -9.83 2.05
N CYS A 75 10.74 -9.68 0.85
CA CYS A 75 11.50 -9.27 -0.34
C CYS A 75 12.18 -7.90 -0.15
N CYS A 76 11.51 -6.94 0.49
CA CYS A 76 12.11 -5.64 0.82
C CYS A 76 13.28 -5.78 1.80
N ALA A 77 13.13 -6.61 2.84
CA ALA A 77 14.18 -6.89 3.82
C ALA A 77 15.40 -7.57 3.16
N ASP A 78 15.16 -8.57 2.31
CA ASP A 78 16.21 -9.30 1.58
C ASP A 78 17.00 -8.37 0.63
N ASN A 79 16.36 -7.31 0.13
CA ASN A 79 16.97 -6.29 -0.74
C ASN A 79 17.45 -5.03 0.02
N ASN A 80 17.38 -5.02 1.35
CA ASN A 80 17.79 -3.91 2.21
C ASN A 80 17.13 -2.56 1.84
N ILE A 81 15.83 -2.56 1.52
CA ILE A 81 15.03 -1.34 1.33
C ILE A 81 13.83 -1.30 2.27
N LYS A 82 13.36 -0.09 2.60
CA LYS A 82 12.18 0.07 3.46
C LYS A 82 10.91 -0.32 2.72
N PHE A 83 10.07 -1.13 3.37
CA PHE A 83 8.69 -1.36 2.96
C PHE A 83 7.78 -0.29 3.57
N ILE A 84 7.10 0.48 2.71
CA ILE A 84 6.15 1.52 3.10
C ILE A 84 4.80 1.19 2.50
N CYS A 85 3.71 1.46 3.22
CA CYS A 85 2.38 1.27 2.67
C CYS A 85 1.41 2.38 3.09
N THR A 86 0.46 2.72 2.22
CA THR A 86 -0.66 3.62 2.52
C THR A 86 -1.90 2.78 2.89
N PRO A 87 -2.33 2.78 4.17
CA PRO A 87 -3.60 2.19 4.56
C PRO A 87 -4.77 3.13 4.18
N PHE A 88 -5.80 2.58 3.54
CA PHE A 88 -7.04 3.32 3.22
C PHE A 88 -8.25 2.84 4.03
N TYR A 89 -8.04 1.96 5.01
CA TYR A 89 -9.06 1.52 5.95
C TYR A 89 -8.44 1.11 7.28
N LEU A 90 -9.22 1.11 8.37
CA LEU A 90 -8.68 0.92 9.73
C LEU A 90 -8.06 -0.46 9.92
N ASP A 91 -8.65 -1.53 9.40
CA ASP A 91 -8.09 -2.89 9.53
C ASP A 91 -6.78 -3.05 8.74
N ALA A 92 -6.55 -2.21 7.71
CA ALA A 92 -5.29 -2.21 6.97
C ALA A 92 -4.11 -1.88 7.88
N VAL A 93 -4.33 -1.04 8.91
CA VAL A 93 -3.29 -0.69 9.87
C VAL A 93 -2.82 -1.93 10.62
N ASP A 94 -3.74 -2.74 11.14
CA ASP A 94 -3.40 -3.96 11.89
C ASP A 94 -2.73 -5.01 10.99
N ILE A 95 -3.18 -5.11 9.73
CA ILE A 95 -2.57 -6.01 8.74
C ILE A 95 -1.13 -5.61 8.43
N LEU A 96 -0.85 -4.30 8.37
CA LEU A 96 0.44 -3.75 7.95
C LEU A 96 1.44 -3.62 9.11
N GLU A 97 0.98 -3.43 10.34
CA GLU A 97 1.79 -3.16 11.54
C GLU A 97 2.99 -4.09 11.69
N PRO A 98 2.88 -5.43 11.52
CA PRO A 98 4.02 -6.32 11.73
C PRO A 98 5.10 -6.21 10.63
N TYR A 99 4.82 -5.50 9.53
CA TYR A 99 5.57 -5.61 8.29
C TYR A 99 6.15 -4.30 7.78
N VAL A 100 5.44 -3.18 7.91
CA VAL A 100 5.87 -1.91 7.32
C VAL A 100 6.90 -1.20 8.19
N ASN A 101 7.89 -0.59 7.55
CA ASN A 101 8.83 0.30 8.23
C ASN A 101 8.22 1.69 8.50
N ALA A 102 7.20 2.08 7.71
CA ALA A 102 6.45 3.31 7.92
C ALA A 102 5.08 3.25 7.21
N TYR A 103 4.11 3.96 7.78
CA TYR A 103 2.87 4.31 7.10
C TYR A 103 3.04 5.58 6.28
N LYS A 104 2.42 5.62 5.09
CA LYS A 104 2.16 6.87 4.38
C LYS A 104 0.70 7.21 4.47
N ILE A 105 0.34 8.35 5.06
CA ILE A 105 -1.04 8.85 5.03
C ILE A 105 -1.27 9.57 3.71
N ALA A 106 -2.23 9.12 2.90
CA ALA A 106 -2.58 9.80 1.65
C ALA A 106 -3.32 11.12 1.93
N SER A 107 -3.28 12.05 0.96
CA SER A 107 -3.72 13.42 1.20
C SER A 107 -5.22 13.54 1.49
N TYR A 108 -6.03 12.61 0.95
CA TYR A 108 -7.47 12.60 1.19
C TYR A 108 -7.82 12.11 2.61
N GLU A 109 -6.91 11.37 3.25
CA GLU A 109 -7.06 10.82 4.59
C GLU A 109 -6.48 11.74 5.68
N ILE A 110 -5.94 12.91 5.33
CA ILE A 110 -5.27 13.81 6.29
C ILE A 110 -6.20 14.32 7.41
N LEU A 111 -7.52 14.34 7.16
CA LEU A 111 -8.53 14.74 8.15
C LEU A 111 -9.15 13.55 8.90
N TRP A 112 -8.74 12.31 8.58
CA TRP A 112 -9.29 11.12 9.20
C TRP A 112 -8.59 10.81 10.53
N GLN A 113 -9.09 11.42 11.61
CA GLN A 113 -8.48 11.33 12.94
C GLN A 113 -8.37 9.90 13.48
N ASP A 114 -9.33 9.02 13.19
CA ASP A 114 -9.27 7.62 13.63
C ASP A 114 -8.11 6.88 12.96
N LEU A 115 -7.88 7.09 11.65
CA LEU A 115 -6.76 6.50 10.93
C LEU A 115 -5.43 7.00 11.48
N LEU A 116 -5.30 8.33 11.68
CA LEU A 116 -4.09 8.93 12.25
C LEU A 116 -3.81 8.38 13.64
N SER A 117 -4.83 8.32 14.50
CA SER A 117 -4.71 7.80 15.86
C SER A 117 -4.34 6.32 15.86
N LYS A 118 -4.85 5.53 14.91
CA LYS A 118 -4.52 4.10 14.81
C LYS A 118 -3.09 3.89 14.34
N CYS A 119 -2.63 4.62 13.32
CA CYS A 119 -1.25 4.54 12.81
C CYS A 119 -0.20 5.04 13.82
N ALA A 120 -0.58 5.90 14.77
CA ALA A 120 0.33 6.47 15.77
C ALA A 120 0.44 5.66 17.07
N LYS A 121 -0.39 4.60 17.23
CA LYS A 121 -0.29 3.74 18.41
C LYS A 121 1.00 2.91 18.36
N PRO A 122 1.70 2.76 19.50
CA PRO A 122 2.94 2.01 19.60
C PRO A 122 2.73 0.49 19.56
#